data_AF-A0A5B9FE14-F1
#
_entry.id   AF-A0A5B9FE14-F1
#
_cell.length_a   1.000
_cell.length_b   1.000
_cell.length_c   1.000
_cell.angle_alpha   90.00
_cell.angle_beta   90.00
_cell.angle_gamma   90.00
#
_symmetry.space_group_name_H-M   'P 1'
#
loop_
_entity.id
_entity.type
_entity.pdbx_description
1 polymer ?
#
loop_
_entity_poly.entity_id
_entity_poly.type
_entity_poly.pdbx_seq_one_letter_code
_entity_poly.pdbx_strand_id
1 'polypeptide(L)' 'MADQEQADVRLSLARLRQEHEDYDAAINAMISVGCDALRVQRMKKKKLSIKDRITALEDQIIPDIIA' A
#
# COMPACT_ATOMS: atom_id res chain seq x y z
N MET A 1 9.16 16.63 19.69
CA MET A 1 9.63 15.28 19.30
C MET A 1 8.47 14.43 18.79
N ALA A 2 7.31 14.40 19.47
CA ALA A 2 6.11 13.68 19.01
C ALA A 2 5.61 14.08 17.59
N ASP A 3 5.71 15.37 17.21
CA ASP A 3 5.29 15.83 15.87
C ASP A 3 6.17 15.33 14.72
N GLN A 4 7.47 15.12 14.96
CA GLN A 4 8.39 14.58 13.94
C GLN A 4 8.09 13.10 13.66
N GLU A 5 7.84 12.33 14.72
CA GLU A 5 7.50 10.90 14.62
C GLU A 5 6.19 10.71 13.84
N GLN A 6 5.18 11.55 14.09
CA GLN A 6 3.93 11.53 13.31
C GLN A 6 4.14 11.96 11.85
N ALA A 7 5.00 12.94 11.59
CA ALA A 7 5.31 13.37 10.22
C ALA A 7 5.99 12.24 9.43
N ASP A 8 6.96 11.54 10.04
CA ASP A 8 7.67 10.43 9.41
C ASP A 8 6.76 9.23 9.11
N VAL A 9 5.82 8.92 10.01
CA VAL A 9 4.86 7.83 9.78
C VAL A 9 3.89 8.22 8.66
N ARG A 10 3.40 9.46 8.62
CA ARG A 10 2.56 9.97 7.52
C ARG A 10 3.29 9.94 6.17
N LEU A 11 4.57 10.28 6.15
CA LEU A 11 5.40 10.25 4.94
C LEU A 11 5.61 8.81 4.44
N SER A 12 5.84 7.88 5.37
CA SER A 12 5.95 6.44 5.07
C SER A 12 4.64 5.86 4.53
N LEU A 13 3.51 6.26 5.12
CA LEU A 13 2.17 5.88 4.68
C LEU A 13 1.88 6.44 3.27
N ALA A 14 2.23 7.69 3.00
CA ALA A 14 2.10 8.28 1.66
C ALA A 14 2.94 7.52 0.61
N ARG A 15 4.17 7.13 0.95
CA ARG A 15 5.02 6.31 0.07
C ARG A 15 4.39 4.95 -0.22
N LEU A 16 3.89 4.26 0.80
CA LEU A 16 3.26 2.95 0.62
C LEU A 16 1.96 3.05 -0.19
N ARG A 17 1.16 4.11 0.00
CA ARG A 17 -0.02 4.38 -0.83
C ARG A 17 0.35 4.60 -2.29
N GLN A 18 1.39 5.40 -2.55
CA GLN A 18 1.90 5.60 -3.92
C GLN A 18 2.34 4.27 -4.54
N GLU A 19 3.12 3.48 -3.80
CA GLU A 19 3.57 2.16 -4.26
C GLU A 19 2.38 1.24 -4.56
N HIS A 20 1.33 1.25 -3.73
CA HIS A 20 0.11 0.49 -3.97
C HIS A 20 -0.62 0.92 -5.25
N GLU A 21 -0.69 2.22 -5.55
CA GLU A 21 -1.26 2.71 -6.81
C GLU A 21 -0.41 2.30 -8.02
N ASP A 22 0.92 2.36 -7.90
CA ASP A 22 1.84 1.91 -8.95
C ASP A 22 1.65 0.42 -9.27
N TYR A 23 1.48 -0.42 -8.24
CA TYR A 23 1.14 -1.84 -8.43
C TYR A 23 -0.20 -2.03 -9.13
N ASP A 24 -1.19 -1.17 -8.85
CA ASP A 24 -2.50 -1.27 -9.49
C ASP A 24 -2.44 -0.88 -10.97
N ALA A 25 -1.74 0.21 -11.28
CA ALA A 25 -1.45 0.63 -12.65
C ALA A 25 -0.70 -0.46 -13.42
N ALA A 26 0.32 -1.07 -12.80
CA ALA A 26 1.07 -2.17 -13.41
C ALA A 26 0.18 -3.41 -13.66
N ILE A 27 -0.68 -3.77 -12.71
CA ILE A 27 -1.65 -4.88 -12.85
C ILE A 27 -2.61 -4.60 -14.00
N ASN A 28 -3.18 -3.40 -14.07
CA ASN A 28 -4.09 -3.01 -15.16
C ASN A 28 -3.39 -3.02 -16.52
N ALA A 29 -2.15 -2.53 -16.60
CA ALA A 29 -1.35 -2.61 -17.82
C ALA A 29 -1.07 -4.07 -18.23
N MET A 30 -0.68 -4.92 -17.28
CA MET A 30 -0.47 -6.36 -17.55
C MET A 30 -1.74 -7.06 -18.04
N ILE A 31 -2.90 -6.72 -17.47
CA ILE A 31 -4.20 -7.25 -17.91
C ILE A 31 -4.51 -6.76 -19.33
N SER A 32 -4.32 -5.47 -19.60
CA SER A 32 -4.56 -4.87 -20.92
C SER A 32 -3.68 -5.44 -22.02
N VAL A 33 -2.44 -5.83 -21.70
CA VAL A 33 -1.49 -6.45 -22.63
C VAL A 33 -1.74 -7.97 -22.77
N GLY A 34 -2.63 -8.56 -21.98
CA GLY A 34 -2.92 -9.99 -22.02
C GLY A 34 -1.80 -10.85 -21.42
N CYS A 35 -1.14 -10.37 -20.35
CA CYS A 35 -0.08 -11.09 -19.66
C CYS A 35 -0.62 -12.31 -18.89
N ASP A 36 0.25 -13.27 -18.58
CA ASP A 36 -0.11 -14.50 -17.89
C ASP A 36 -0.87 -14.26 -16.57
N ALA A 37 -1.96 -15.00 -16.37
CA ALA A 37 -2.78 -14.93 -15.16
C ALA A 37 -1.95 -15.19 -13.88
N LEU A 38 -0.94 -16.05 -13.95
CA LEU A 38 -0.01 -16.32 -12.84
C LEU A 38 0.84 -15.09 -12.47
N ARG A 39 1.29 -14.30 -13.45
CA ARG A 39 2.03 -13.05 -13.19
C ARG A 39 1.14 -12.00 -12.57
N VAL A 40 -0.08 -11.84 -13.09
CA VAL A 40 -1.10 -10.94 -12.52
C VAL A 40 -1.45 -11.35 -11.08
N GLN A 41 -1.62 -12.65 -10.80
CA GLN A 41 -1.88 -13.15 -9.45
C GLN A 41 -0.73 -12.85 -8.48
N ARG A 42 0.53 -13.05 -8.89
CA ARG A 42 1.71 -12.72 -8.06
C ARG A 42 1.75 -11.22 -7.73
N MET A 43 1.42 -10.37 -8.70
CA MET A 43 1.36 -8.92 -8.52
C MET A 43 0.22 -8.51 -7.58
N LYS A 44 -0.98 -9.11 -7.74
CA LYS A 44 -2.09 -8.91 -6.79
C LYS A 44 -1.74 -9.33 -5.36
N LYS A 45 -0.99 -10.42 -5.20
CA LYS A 45 -0.50 -10.86 -3.88
C LYS A 45 0.47 -9.85 -3.26
N LYS A 46 1.39 -9.28 -4.06
CA LYS A 46 2.27 -8.19 -3.60
C LYS A 46 1.48 -6.94 -3.22
N LYS A 47 0.52 -6.54 -4.06
CA LYS A 47 -0.39 -5.42 -3.79
C LYS A 47 -1.14 -5.61 -2.46
N LEU A 48 -1.64 -6.82 -2.19
CA LEU A 48 -2.30 -7.14 -0.92
C LEU A 48 -1.37 -6.96 0.28
N SER A 49 -0.13 -7.45 0.20
CA SER A 49 0.84 -7.28 1.28
C SER A 49 1.19 -5.80 1.55
N ILE A 50 1.22 -4.94 0.52
CA ILE A 50 1.39 -3.50 0.70
C ILE A 50 0.17 -2.89 1.38
N LYS A 51 -1.04 -3.28 0.96
CA LYS A 51 -2.27 -2.85 1.61
C LYS A 51 -2.29 -3.21 3.09
N ASP A 52 -1.90 -4.45 3.44
CA ASP A 52 -1.83 -4.89 4.84
C ASP A 52 -0.83 -4.04 5.65
N ARG A 53 0.30 -3.65 5.05
CA ARG A 53 1.27 -2.75 5.68
C ARG A 53 0.75 -1.32 5.85
N ILE A 54 -0.02 -0.82 4.87
CA ILE A 54 -0.70 0.48 4.98
C ILE A 54 -1.68 0.43 6.15
N THR A 55 -2.54 -0.59 6.21
CA THR A 55 -3.52 -0.74 7.29
C THR A 55 -2.83 -0.85 8.65
N ALA A 56 -1.75 -1.61 8.78
CA ALA A 56 -1.01 -1.70 10.04
C ALA A 56 -0.38 -0.35 10.48
N LEU A 57 0.09 0.47 9.54
CA LEU A 57 0.60 1.82 9.82
C LEU A 57 -0.53 2.82 10.12
N GLU A 58 -1.65 2.70 9.40
CA GLU A 58 -2.87 3.45 9.68
C GLU A 58 -3.37 3.15 11.10
N ASP A 59 -3.44 1.89 11.50
CA ASP A 59 -3.82 1.48 12.85
C ASP A 59 -2.86 2.02 13.93
N GLN A 60 -1.56 2.18 13.62
CA GLN A 60 -0.60 2.81 14.54
C GLN A 60 -0.73 4.33 14.64
N ILE A 61 -1.27 5.01 13.62
CA ILE A 61 -1.57 6.45 13.65
C ILE A 61 -2.99 6.73 14.17
N ILE A 62 -3.92 5.80 13.95
CA ILE A 62 -5.33 5.82 14.34
C ILE A 62 -5.65 5.03 15.64
N PRO A 63 -4.75 4.79 16.64
CA PRO A 63 -5.20 4.20 17.90
C PRO A 63 -6.17 5.10 18.68
N ASP A 64 -6.22 6.40 18.37
CA ASP A 64 -6.89 7.44 19.16
C ASP A 64 -8.33 7.77 18.71
N ILE A 65 -8.89 7.04 17.73
CA ILE A 65 -10.24 7.33 17.17
C ILE A 65 -11.24 6.18 17.40
N ILE A 66 -10.78 5.03 17.93
CA ILE A 66 -11.62 3.85 18.23
C ILE A 66 -11.36 3.38 19.68
N ALA A 67 -11.48 4.29 20.65
CA ALA A 67 -11.59 4.00 22.08
C ALA A 67 -12.95 4.48 22.61
#